data_AF-A0A853F873-F1
#
_entry.id   AF-A0A853F873-F1
#
_cell.length_a   1.000
_cell.length_b   1.000
_cell.length_c   1.000
_cell.angle_alpha   90.00
_cell.angle_beta   90.00
_cell.angle_gamma   90.00
#
_symmetry.space_group_name_H-M   'P 1'
#
loop_
_entity.id
_entity.type
_entity.pdbx_description
1 polymer ?
#
loop_
_entity_poly.entity_id
_entity_poly.type
_entity_poly.pdbx_seq_one_letter_code
_entity_poly.pdbx_strand_id
1 'polypeptide(L)'
;MSEGNKTYDAAIVGAGPAGVSCAIWLARLGLAPILIEAAEEVGGLCRSHPFRDDWNASLPGQTGPQVADNLACSLEQAGVPALFSRPVAAVRQLNGQFKVLMRGASESVLAHRLVLATGVRARMLPSSQNMQDAGQWPGVLTGPGAHVVAQDFQGKRVAVLGGGDNAFENALYVRERGARSVEVFARSVRAQQQFIRRFPAEAIYVGRHNIDAASLTVNGSRYDLLLVFYGWEPCIAFAESLSLRRTPRGFVATDAATAQASCPGVYAIGEVAQRMHPCVVTALADGVTAAKAIQAEAERATASA
;
A
#
# COMPACT_ATOMS: atom_id res chain seq x y z
N MET A 1 33.77 -0.55 -19.74
CA MET A 1 33.53 0.91 -19.68
C MET A 1 32.50 1.10 -18.58
N SER A 2 32.89 1.68 -17.44
CA SER A 2 31.98 1.88 -16.31
C SER A 2 30.87 2.83 -16.74
N GLU A 3 29.61 2.37 -16.78
CA GLU A 3 28.47 3.26 -16.93
C GLU A 3 28.54 4.31 -15.82
N GLY A 4 28.91 5.53 -16.20
CA GLY A 4 28.93 6.67 -15.29
C GLY A 4 27.56 6.79 -14.64
N ASN A 5 27.56 6.98 -13.32
CA ASN A 5 26.39 6.92 -12.45
C ASN A 5 25.25 7.82 -12.97
N LYS A 6 24.35 7.27 -13.80
CA LYS A 6 23.26 8.00 -14.44
C LYS A 6 22.39 8.60 -13.35
N THR A 7 22.28 9.93 -13.36
CA THR A 7 21.38 10.65 -12.46
C THR A 7 20.03 10.81 -13.15
N TYR A 8 18.96 10.46 -12.44
CA TYR A 8 17.59 10.60 -12.89
C TYR A 8 16.95 11.90 -12.39
N ASP A 9 15.94 12.40 -13.10
CA ASP A 9 15.19 13.58 -12.62
C ASP A 9 14.38 13.24 -11.38
N ALA A 10 13.85 12.00 -11.31
CA ALA A 10 13.13 11.48 -10.17
C ALA A 10 13.30 9.96 -10.03
N ALA A 11 13.55 9.49 -8.80
CA ALA A 11 13.45 8.09 -8.44
C ALA A 11 12.11 7.84 -7.74
N ILE A 12 11.32 6.91 -8.27
CA ILE A 12 10.01 6.52 -7.74
C ILE A 12 10.17 5.15 -7.06
N VAL A 13 9.89 5.09 -5.75
CA VAL A 13 9.99 3.85 -4.98
C VAL A 13 8.58 3.29 -4.76
N GLY A 14 8.31 2.14 -5.39
CA GLY A 14 7.03 1.43 -5.40
C GLY A 14 6.31 1.52 -6.75
N ALA A 15 5.96 0.38 -7.31
CA ALA A 15 5.25 0.15 -8.57
C ALA A 15 3.77 -0.22 -8.34
N GLY A 16 3.15 0.32 -7.29
CA GLY A 16 1.69 0.37 -7.19
C GLY A 16 1.10 1.40 -8.18
N PRO A 17 -0.25 1.54 -8.22
CA PRO A 17 -0.92 2.49 -9.12
C PRO A 17 -0.35 3.92 -9.06
N ALA A 18 -0.06 4.43 -7.86
CA ALA A 18 0.49 5.77 -7.69
C ALA A 18 1.87 5.94 -8.34
N GLY A 19 2.78 5.00 -8.11
CA GLY A 19 4.13 5.07 -8.64
C GLY A 19 4.17 4.90 -10.15
N VAL A 20 3.40 3.96 -10.70
CA VAL A 20 3.27 3.77 -12.15
C VAL A 20 2.71 5.04 -12.82
N SER A 21 1.63 5.61 -12.28
CA SER A 21 1.08 6.86 -12.82
C SER A 21 2.11 7.99 -12.80
N CYS A 22 2.81 8.18 -11.68
CA CYS A 22 3.84 9.21 -11.55
C CYS A 22 4.97 9.03 -12.58
N ALA A 23 5.49 7.80 -12.70
CA ALA A 23 6.52 7.44 -13.66
C ALA A 23 6.11 7.75 -15.12
N ILE A 24 4.92 7.31 -15.54
CA ILE A 24 4.39 7.55 -16.88
C ILE A 24 4.25 9.05 -17.15
N TRP A 25 3.69 9.80 -16.19
CA TRP A 25 3.50 11.24 -16.35
C TRP A 25 4.82 12.00 -16.39
N LEU A 26 5.79 11.65 -15.57
CA LEU A 26 7.13 12.25 -15.62
C LEU A 26 7.79 12.04 -16.99
N ALA A 27 7.73 10.82 -17.52
CA ALA A 27 8.25 10.53 -18.86
C ALA A 27 7.53 11.34 -19.96
N ARG A 28 6.19 11.43 -19.88
CA ARG A 28 5.40 12.25 -20.82
C ARG A 28 5.70 13.74 -20.74
N LEU A 29 6.12 14.23 -19.58
CA LEU A 29 6.53 15.62 -19.35
C LEU A 29 7.98 15.89 -19.77
N GLY A 30 8.68 14.90 -20.36
CA GLY A 30 10.04 15.04 -20.86
C GLY A 30 11.12 14.89 -19.79
N LEU A 31 10.77 14.44 -18.59
CA LEU A 31 11.72 14.11 -17.53
C LEU A 31 12.17 12.65 -17.65
N ALA A 32 13.30 12.32 -17.04
CA ALA A 32 13.87 10.98 -16.98
C ALA A 32 13.61 10.31 -15.61
N PRO A 33 12.45 9.65 -15.41
CA PRO A 33 12.16 8.90 -14.19
C PRO A 33 12.83 7.52 -14.18
N ILE A 34 12.99 6.95 -12.98
CA ILE A 34 13.25 5.53 -12.76
C ILE A 34 12.32 4.99 -11.68
N LEU A 35 11.70 3.84 -11.94
CA LEU A 35 10.85 3.12 -11.00
C LEU A 35 11.64 2.01 -10.30
N ILE A 36 11.48 1.86 -8.99
CA ILE A 36 12.16 0.84 -8.19
C ILE A 36 11.10 0.09 -7.39
N GLU A 37 11.00 -1.23 -7.61
CA GLU A 37 10.01 -2.11 -6.98
C GLU A 37 10.70 -3.25 -6.22
N ALA A 38 10.16 -3.56 -5.05
CA ALA A 38 10.62 -4.66 -4.21
C ALA A 38 10.15 -6.02 -4.74
N ALA A 39 8.96 -6.09 -5.30
CA ALA A 39 8.38 -7.27 -5.94
C ALA A 39 8.92 -7.49 -7.36
N GLU A 40 8.63 -8.68 -7.90
CA GLU A 40 8.94 -9.05 -9.28
C GLU A 40 8.01 -8.39 -10.30
N GLU A 41 6.84 -7.92 -9.85
CA GLU A 41 5.76 -7.45 -10.73
C GLU A 41 5.17 -6.12 -10.27
N VAL A 42 4.57 -5.42 -11.22
CA VAL A 42 3.80 -4.19 -11.00
C VAL A 42 2.47 -4.49 -10.29
N GLY A 43 2.00 -3.56 -9.46
CA GLY A 43 0.62 -3.56 -8.95
C GLY A 43 0.48 -3.33 -7.45
N GLY A 44 1.53 -3.55 -6.67
CA GLY A 44 1.47 -3.44 -5.21
C GLY A 44 0.33 -4.29 -4.62
N LEU A 45 -0.39 -3.76 -3.63
CA LEU A 45 -1.50 -4.48 -2.98
C LEU A 45 -2.62 -4.89 -3.95
N CYS A 46 -2.85 -4.11 -5.00
CA CYS A 46 -3.88 -4.37 -6.00
C CYS A 46 -3.67 -5.74 -6.68
N ARG A 47 -2.41 -6.15 -6.91
CA ARG A 47 -2.04 -7.45 -7.51
C ARG A 47 -2.59 -8.65 -6.75
N SER A 48 -2.87 -8.49 -5.45
CA SER A 48 -3.36 -9.55 -4.58
C SER A 48 -4.85 -9.42 -4.21
N HIS A 49 -5.54 -8.42 -4.73
CA HIS A 49 -6.93 -8.13 -4.41
C HIS A 49 -7.88 -8.91 -5.36
N PRO A 50 -8.60 -9.93 -4.86
CA PRO A 50 -9.35 -10.86 -5.70
C PRO A 50 -10.70 -10.33 -6.17
N PHE A 51 -11.21 -9.26 -5.53
CA PHE A 51 -12.55 -8.77 -5.77
C PHE A 51 -12.59 -7.92 -7.04
N ARG A 52 -13.76 -7.89 -7.67
CA ARG A 52 -14.02 -7.02 -8.82
C ARG A 52 -14.18 -5.58 -8.34
N ASP A 53 -13.51 -4.67 -9.02
CA ASP A 53 -13.60 -3.24 -8.80
C ASP A 53 -14.69 -2.66 -9.73
N ASP A 54 -15.91 -2.55 -9.21
CA ASP A 54 -17.05 -2.02 -9.96
C ASP A 54 -17.12 -0.48 -9.93
N TRP A 55 -16.28 0.19 -9.13
CA TRP A 55 -16.27 1.65 -8.98
C TRP A 55 -15.11 2.33 -9.71
N ASN A 56 -14.14 1.57 -10.22
CA ASN A 56 -13.14 2.07 -11.15
C ASN A 56 -13.78 2.37 -12.51
N ALA A 57 -14.24 3.61 -12.69
CA ALA A 57 -14.94 4.04 -13.90
C ALA A 57 -14.16 3.82 -15.21
N SER A 58 -12.83 3.73 -15.15
CA SER A 58 -11.99 3.50 -16.33
C SER A 58 -11.78 2.02 -16.65
N LEU A 59 -11.96 1.13 -15.67
CA LEU A 59 -11.78 -0.33 -15.78
C LEU A 59 -12.83 -1.08 -14.96
N PRO A 60 -14.14 -0.89 -15.23
CA PRO A 60 -15.19 -1.43 -14.39
C PRO A 60 -15.23 -2.97 -14.45
N GLY A 61 -15.43 -3.58 -13.29
CA GLY A 61 -15.59 -5.03 -13.14
C GLY A 61 -14.30 -5.84 -13.26
N GLN A 62 -13.16 -5.17 -13.40
CA GLN A 62 -11.85 -5.83 -13.42
C GLN A 62 -11.40 -6.18 -12.00
N THR A 63 -10.71 -7.30 -11.86
CA THR A 63 -10.05 -7.66 -10.60
C THR A 63 -8.77 -6.86 -10.39
N GLY A 64 -8.26 -6.85 -9.15
CA GLY A 64 -7.00 -6.20 -8.84
C GLY A 64 -5.80 -6.68 -9.69
N PRO A 65 -5.59 -7.98 -9.91
CA PRO A 65 -4.58 -8.49 -10.84
C PRO A 65 -4.71 -7.91 -12.26
N GLN A 66 -5.93 -7.85 -12.81
CA GLN A 66 -6.18 -7.34 -14.16
C GLN A 66 -5.90 -5.82 -14.26
N VAL A 67 -6.23 -5.08 -13.21
CA VAL A 67 -5.86 -3.66 -13.11
C VAL A 67 -4.33 -3.51 -13.08
N ALA A 68 -3.63 -4.36 -12.32
CA ALA A 68 -2.18 -4.36 -12.25
C ALA A 68 -1.51 -4.73 -13.59
N ASP A 69 -2.06 -5.69 -14.33
CA ASP A 69 -1.59 -6.03 -15.69
C ASP A 69 -1.70 -4.84 -16.65
N ASN A 70 -2.83 -4.12 -16.59
CA ASN A 70 -3.00 -2.91 -17.39
C ASN A 70 -2.00 -1.80 -17.03
N LEU A 71 -1.66 -1.67 -15.74
CA LEU A 71 -0.61 -0.75 -15.28
C LEU A 71 0.77 -1.17 -15.77
N ALA A 72 1.10 -2.46 -15.75
CA ALA A 72 2.35 -2.99 -16.27
C ALA A 72 2.49 -2.69 -17.77
N CYS A 73 1.45 -2.99 -18.55
CA CYS A 73 1.38 -2.68 -19.98
C CYS A 73 1.57 -1.17 -20.24
N SER A 74 0.93 -0.31 -19.44
CA SER A 74 1.05 1.14 -19.59
C SER A 74 2.46 1.66 -19.28
N LEU A 75 3.10 1.07 -18.27
CA LEU A 75 4.48 1.40 -17.88
C LEU A 75 5.47 1.01 -18.98
N GLU A 76 5.32 -0.18 -19.54
CA GLU A 76 6.15 -0.69 -20.63
C GLU A 76 6.00 0.17 -21.89
N GLN A 77 4.77 0.50 -22.29
CA GLN A 77 4.51 1.39 -23.43
C GLN A 77 5.07 2.80 -23.25
N ALA A 78 5.16 3.28 -22.00
CA ALA A 78 5.77 4.58 -21.69
C ALA A 78 7.31 4.56 -21.75
N GLY A 79 7.94 3.38 -21.88
CA GLY A 79 9.40 3.24 -21.96
C GLY A 79 10.13 3.67 -20.70
N VAL A 80 9.47 3.62 -19.53
CA VAL A 80 10.08 4.02 -18.26
C VAL A 80 11.00 2.90 -17.76
N PRO A 81 12.28 3.17 -17.45
CA PRO A 81 13.14 2.17 -16.84
C PRO A 81 12.62 1.79 -15.45
N ALA A 82 12.51 0.49 -15.20
CA ALA A 82 12.06 -0.07 -13.94
C ALA A 82 13.05 -1.14 -13.42
N LEU A 83 13.32 -1.12 -12.12
CA LEU A 83 14.12 -2.11 -11.42
C LEU A 83 13.20 -2.94 -10.51
N PHE A 84 13.00 -4.21 -10.86
CA PHE A 84 12.20 -5.17 -10.07
C PHE A 84 13.08 -6.03 -9.18
N SER A 85 12.49 -6.62 -8.14
CA SER A 85 13.19 -7.41 -7.13
C SER A 85 14.30 -6.63 -6.43
N ARG A 86 14.12 -5.31 -6.29
CA ARG A 86 15.08 -4.38 -5.69
C ARG A 86 14.48 -3.67 -4.48
N PRO A 87 14.27 -4.36 -3.34
CA PRO A 87 13.78 -3.70 -2.14
C PRO A 87 14.76 -2.61 -1.68
N VAL A 88 14.26 -1.39 -1.52
CA VAL A 88 15.05 -0.26 -1.04
C VAL A 88 15.39 -0.46 0.44
N ALA A 89 16.68 -0.41 0.76
CA ALA A 89 17.20 -0.55 2.12
C ALA A 89 17.33 0.79 2.82
N ALA A 90 17.76 1.83 2.11
CA ALA A 90 17.94 3.16 2.66
C ALA A 90 17.92 4.25 1.58
N VAL A 91 17.57 5.46 1.96
CA VAL A 91 17.78 6.68 1.15
C VAL A 91 18.69 7.64 1.90
N ARG A 92 19.59 8.32 1.18
CA ARG A 92 20.46 9.37 1.73
C ARG A 92 20.45 10.58 0.83
N GLN A 93 20.52 11.78 1.41
CA GLN A 93 20.85 12.98 0.66
C GLN A 93 22.35 13.06 0.44
N LEU A 94 22.76 13.42 -0.78
CA LEU A 94 24.15 13.59 -1.18
C LEU A 94 24.22 14.72 -2.19
N ASN A 95 24.90 15.83 -1.87
CA ASN A 95 25.15 16.96 -2.77
C ASN A 95 23.88 17.49 -3.48
N GLY A 96 22.76 17.62 -2.76
CA GLY A 96 21.49 18.09 -3.34
C GLY A 96 20.73 17.04 -4.17
N GLN A 97 21.20 15.78 -4.16
CA GLN A 97 20.54 14.64 -4.79
C GLN A 97 20.13 13.61 -3.73
N PHE A 98 19.31 12.65 -4.15
CA PHE A 98 18.94 11.47 -3.38
C PHE A 98 19.66 10.25 -3.92
N LYS A 99 20.38 9.55 -3.03
CA LYS A 99 20.98 8.25 -3.27
C LYS A 99 20.08 7.17 -2.68
N VAL A 100 19.52 6.33 -3.54
CA VAL A 100 18.66 5.19 -3.18
C VAL A 100 19.50 3.91 -3.17
N LEU A 101 19.58 3.28 -2.00
CA LEU A 101 20.35 2.05 -1.76
C LEU A 101 19.39 0.86 -1.75
N MET A 102 19.64 -0.13 -2.60
CA MET A 102 18.84 -1.35 -2.70
C MET A 102 19.49 -2.47 -1.89
N ARG A 103 18.70 -3.32 -1.23
CA ARG A 103 19.21 -4.44 -0.43
C ARG A 103 19.91 -5.45 -1.33
N GLY A 104 21.12 -5.86 -0.95
CA GLY A 104 21.90 -6.85 -1.69
C GLY A 104 22.46 -6.35 -3.03
N ALA A 105 22.34 -5.06 -3.33
CA ALA A 105 22.91 -4.45 -4.53
C ALA A 105 24.18 -3.65 -4.18
N SER A 106 25.22 -3.79 -5.01
CA SER A 106 26.40 -2.92 -4.97
C SER A 106 26.11 -1.53 -5.55
N GLU A 107 25.21 -1.47 -6.53
CA GLU A 107 24.82 -0.26 -7.22
C GLU A 107 23.71 0.50 -6.50
N SER A 108 23.69 1.81 -6.71
CA SER A 108 22.72 2.74 -6.14
C SER A 108 22.12 3.60 -7.24
N VAL A 109 20.88 4.03 -7.07
CA VAL A 109 20.26 5.01 -7.97
C VAL A 109 20.47 6.41 -7.43
N LEU A 110 20.91 7.34 -8.28
CA LEU A 110 20.96 8.78 -7.98
C LEU A 110 19.81 9.50 -8.68
N ALA A 111 19.13 10.39 -7.97
CA ALA A 111 18.10 11.22 -8.55
C ALA A 111 18.01 12.61 -7.92
N HIS A 112 17.56 13.61 -8.67
CA HIS A 112 17.32 14.96 -8.15
C HIS A 112 16.12 15.00 -7.20
N ARG A 113 15.12 14.15 -7.43
CA ARG A 113 13.88 14.07 -6.63
C ARG A 113 13.58 12.64 -6.23
N LEU A 114 12.85 12.50 -5.15
CA LEU A 114 12.41 11.20 -4.62
C LEU A 114 10.88 11.18 -4.50
N VAL A 115 10.26 10.14 -5.04
CA VAL A 115 8.82 9.90 -4.90
C VAL A 115 8.61 8.62 -4.11
N LEU A 116 7.99 8.75 -2.93
CA LEU A 116 7.59 7.63 -2.08
C LEU A 116 6.19 7.18 -2.50
N ALA A 117 6.11 6.03 -3.18
CA ALA A 117 4.88 5.38 -3.61
C ALA A 117 4.76 3.95 -3.04
N THR A 118 5.31 3.75 -1.85
CA THR A 118 5.56 2.42 -1.25
C THR A 118 4.35 1.77 -0.60
N GLY A 119 3.20 2.43 -0.66
CA GLY A 119 1.95 1.93 -0.11
C GLY A 119 2.04 1.64 1.39
N VAL A 120 1.36 0.58 1.80
CA VAL A 120 1.15 0.21 3.19
C VAL A 120 1.25 -1.30 3.40
N ARG A 121 1.37 -1.71 4.66
CA ARG A 121 1.21 -3.10 5.10
C ARG A 121 0.19 -3.20 6.22
N ALA A 122 -0.45 -4.37 6.34
CA ALA A 122 -1.52 -4.58 7.30
C ALA A 122 -0.98 -4.58 8.74
N ARG A 123 -1.71 -3.94 9.66
CA ARG A 123 -1.38 -3.97 11.08
C ARG A 123 -1.71 -5.33 11.66
N MET A 124 -0.72 -5.94 12.28
CA MET A 124 -0.83 -7.24 12.92
C MET A 124 -1.45 -7.12 14.33
N LEU A 125 -1.83 -8.26 14.91
CA LEU A 125 -2.15 -8.32 16.33
C LEU A 125 -0.87 -8.00 17.14
N PRO A 126 -0.98 -7.26 18.26
CA PRO A 126 0.18 -7.03 19.13
C PRO A 126 0.72 -8.36 19.63
N SER A 127 2.02 -8.60 19.48
CA SER A 127 2.69 -9.70 20.18
C SER A 127 2.70 -9.38 21.68
N SER A 128 2.40 -10.36 22.53
CA SER A 128 2.67 -10.20 23.96
C SER A 128 4.18 -10.07 24.17
N GLN A 129 4.62 -9.28 25.15
CA GLN A 129 6.04 -8.95 25.36
C GLN A 129 6.95 -10.18 25.60
N ASN A 130 6.37 -11.37 25.80
CA ASN A 130 7.07 -12.60 26.17
C ASN A 130 7.04 -13.71 25.11
N MET A 131 6.51 -13.47 23.90
CA MET A 131 6.56 -14.47 22.81
C MET A 131 7.50 -14.04 21.68
N GLN A 132 8.25 -15.01 21.17
CA GLN A 132 9.12 -14.88 19.98
C GLN A 132 8.30 -14.78 18.67
N ASP A 133 6.98 -14.92 18.75
CA ASP A 133 6.09 -14.88 17.60
C ASP A 133 5.92 -13.43 17.14
N ALA A 134 6.41 -13.12 15.94
CA ALA A 134 6.40 -11.79 15.32
C ALA A 134 4.99 -11.31 14.91
N GLY A 135 3.98 -11.54 15.75
CA GLY A 135 2.57 -11.26 15.45
C GLY A 135 1.92 -12.28 14.51
N GLN A 136 2.52 -13.46 14.33
CA GLN A 136 2.03 -14.52 13.44
C GLN A 136 1.65 -15.75 14.27
N TRP A 137 0.41 -16.21 14.12
CA TRP A 137 -0.09 -17.42 14.75
C TRP A 137 -0.77 -18.29 13.71
N PRO A 138 -0.62 -19.63 13.78
CA PRO A 138 -1.41 -20.53 12.96
C PRO A 138 -2.91 -20.25 13.11
N GLY A 139 -3.62 -20.09 11.99
CA GLY A 139 -5.04 -19.75 11.98
C GLY A 139 -5.35 -18.25 12.10
N VAL A 140 -4.33 -17.38 12.17
CA VAL A 140 -4.49 -15.92 12.13
C VAL A 140 -4.04 -15.40 10.77
N LEU A 141 -4.97 -14.83 10.01
CA LEU A 141 -4.72 -14.20 8.71
C LEU A 141 -4.80 -12.67 8.87
N THR A 142 -3.83 -11.92 8.34
CA THR A 142 -3.75 -10.47 8.55
C THR A 142 -3.83 -9.70 7.25
N GLY A 143 -4.82 -8.80 7.17
CA GLY A 143 -5.10 -7.99 6.00
C GLY A 143 -5.84 -8.77 4.91
N PRO A 144 -6.34 -8.07 3.88
CA PRO A 144 -6.86 -8.71 2.67
C PRO A 144 -5.70 -9.26 1.83
N GLY A 145 -6.00 -10.21 0.94
CA GLY A 145 -5.06 -10.63 -0.11
C GLY A 145 -5.12 -12.12 -0.44
N ALA A 146 -4.15 -12.57 -1.23
CA ALA A 146 -4.08 -13.94 -1.75
C ALA A 146 -4.11 -15.03 -0.65
N HIS A 147 -3.54 -14.75 0.53
CA HIS A 147 -3.54 -15.69 1.65
C HIS A 147 -4.95 -15.94 2.24
N VAL A 148 -5.84 -14.95 2.20
CA VAL A 148 -7.27 -15.12 2.55
C VAL A 148 -7.96 -15.94 1.47
N VAL A 149 -7.64 -15.69 0.20
CA VAL A 149 -8.24 -16.40 -0.94
C VAL A 149 -7.87 -17.87 -0.98
N ALA A 150 -6.62 -18.19 -0.65
CA ALA A 150 -6.09 -19.54 -0.63
C ALA A 150 -6.61 -20.38 0.55
N GLN A 151 -7.23 -19.75 1.54
CA GLN A 151 -7.73 -20.42 2.73
C GLN A 151 -9.05 -21.15 2.43
N ASP A 152 -9.12 -22.43 2.80
CA ASP A 152 -10.38 -23.16 2.86
C ASP A 152 -11.18 -22.75 4.11
N PHE A 153 -12.42 -22.29 3.90
CA PHE A 153 -13.33 -21.83 4.95
C PHE A 153 -14.48 -22.82 5.22
N GLN A 154 -14.61 -23.90 4.44
CA GLN A 154 -15.76 -24.79 4.51
C GLN A 154 -15.96 -25.36 5.93
N GLY A 155 -17.15 -25.14 6.49
CA GLY A 155 -17.52 -25.62 7.83
C GLY A 155 -16.84 -24.92 9.01
N LYS A 156 -15.95 -23.93 8.76
CA LYS A 156 -15.19 -23.25 9.81
C LYS A 156 -15.98 -22.11 10.46
N ARG A 157 -15.71 -21.87 11.75
CA ARG A 157 -16.10 -20.67 12.49
C ARG A 157 -15.01 -19.62 12.36
N VAL A 158 -15.35 -18.46 11.84
CA VAL A 158 -14.39 -17.39 11.54
C VAL A 158 -14.74 -16.12 12.31
N ALA A 159 -13.78 -15.55 13.02
CA ALA A 159 -13.90 -14.22 13.60
C ALA A 159 -13.15 -13.21 12.73
N VAL A 160 -13.83 -12.13 12.37
CA VAL A 160 -13.29 -11.01 11.61
C VAL A 160 -13.07 -9.84 12.56
N LEU A 161 -11.83 -9.38 12.68
CA LEU A 161 -11.40 -8.37 13.65
C LEU A 161 -11.17 -7.04 12.92
N GLY A 162 -12.18 -6.18 12.89
CA GLY A 162 -12.11 -4.88 12.23
C GLY A 162 -13.47 -4.36 11.80
N GLY A 163 -13.59 -3.05 11.64
CA GLY A 163 -14.87 -2.38 11.31
C GLY A 163 -14.85 -1.52 10.05
N GLY A 164 -13.82 -1.65 9.19
CA GLY A 164 -13.74 -0.93 7.92
C GLY A 164 -14.17 -1.78 6.72
N ASP A 165 -14.10 -1.21 5.52
CA ASP A 165 -14.50 -1.87 4.27
C ASP A 165 -13.84 -3.24 4.09
N ASN A 166 -12.51 -3.31 4.22
CA ASN A 166 -11.78 -4.58 4.13
C ASN A 166 -12.31 -5.66 5.09
N ALA A 167 -12.76 -5.29 6.29
CA ALA A 167 -13.29 -6.27 7.23
C ALA A 167 -14.62 -6.84 6.74
N PHE A 168 -15.56 -5.98 6.33
CA PHE A 168 -16.88 -6.43 5.89
C PHE A 168 -16.86 -7.11 4.52
N GLU A 169 -16.06 -6.61 3.58
CA GLU A 169 -15.89 -7.22 2.25
C GLU A 169 -15.35 -8.65 2.40
N ASN A 170 -14.33 -8.85 3.23
CA ASN A 170 -13.79 -10.18 3.49
C ASN A 170 -14.74 -11.05 4.34
N ALA A 171 -15.50 -10.45 5.28
CA ALA A 171 -16.50 -11.20 6.03
C ALA A 171 -17.59 -11.79 5.12
N LEU A 172 -18.08 -11.01 4.15
CA LEU A 172 -19.01 -11.48 3.13
C LEU A 172 -18.39 -12.58 2.26
N TYR A 173 -17.17 -12.36 1.79
CA TYR A 173 -16.43 -13.36 0.99
C TYR A 173 -16.28 -14.70 1.72
N VAL A 174 -15.90 -14.68 3.00
CA VAL A 174 -15.73 -15.90 3.80
C VAL A 174 -17.05 -16.65 3.98
N ARG A 175 -18.18 -15.94 4.14
CA ARG A 175 -19.51 -16.56 4.21
C ARG A 175 -19.87 -17.24 2.89
N GLU A 176 -19.63 -16.57 1.76
CA GLU A 176 -19.87 -17.11 0.42
C GLU A 176 -19.01 -18.34 0.13
N ARG A 177 -17.86 -18.48 0.81
CA ARG A 177 -16.95 -19.65 0.75
C ARG A 177 -17.30 -20.79 1.71
N GLY A 178 -18.49 -20.77 2.31
CA GLY A 178 -19.03 -21.91 3.08
C GLY A 178 -18.59 -21.99 4.54
N ALA A 179 -18.11 -20.88 5.11
CA ALA A 179 -17.92 -20.80 6.56
C ALA A 179 -19.22 -21.12 7.31
N ARG A 180 -19.12 -21.95 8.36
CA ARG A 180 -20.25 -22.31 9.23
C ARG A 180 -20.80 -21.08 9.95
N SER A 181 -19.92 -20.19 10.41
CA SER A 181 -20.29 -18.92 11.02
C SER A 181 -19.20 -17.88 10.78
N VAL A 182 -19.60 -16.64 10.55
CA VAL A 182 -18.68 -15.50 10.44
C VAL A 182 -19.22 -14.38 11.32
N GLU A 183 -18.40 -13.93 12.26
CA GLU A 183 -18.75 -12.90 13.24
C GLU A 183 -17.74 -11.75 13.13
N VAL A 184 -18.24 -10.51 13.13
CA VAL A 184 -17.41 -9.30 13.00
C VAL A 184 -17.29 -8.63 14.36
N PHE A 185 -16.06 -8.40 14.80
CA PHE A 185 -15.72 -7.74 16.06
C PHE A 185 -15.02 -6.42 15.76
N ALA A 186 -15.59 -5.31 16.22
CA ALA A 186 -15.08 -3.98 15.91
C ALA A 186 -15.21 -3.02 17.10
N ARG A 187 -14.20 -2.17 17.31
CA ARG A 187 -14.31 -1.05 18.27
C ARG A 187 -15.32 0.00 17.80
N SER A 188 -15.38 0.21 16.50
CA SER A 188 -16.34 1.06 15.80
C SER A 188 -16.49 0.58 14.37
N VAL A 189 -17.67 0.78 13.79
CA VAL A 189 -17.96 0.44 12.39
C VAL A 189 -17.90 1.72 11.56
N ARG A 190 -17.08 1.69 10.51
CA ARG A 190 -16.85 2.78 9.56
C ARG A 190 -16.93 2.32 8.10
N ALA A 191 -17.31 1.06 7.88
CA ALA A 191 -17.48 0.51 6.56
C ALA A 191 -18.61 1.23 5.80
N GLN A 192 -18.55 1.18 4.47
CA GLN A 192 -19.59 1.68 3.60
C GLN A 192 -20.91 0.95 3.87
N GLN A 193 -22.01 1.69 3.75
CA GLN A 193 -23.35 1.20 4.06
C GLN A 193 -23.75 -0.02 3.21
N GLN A 194 -23.23 -0.13 1.99
CA GLN A 194 -23.49 -1.28 1.11
C GLN A 194 -22.99 -2.60 1.71
N PHE A 195 -21.86 -2.59 2.40
CA PHE A 195 -21.31 -3.78 3.04
C PHE A 195 -22.04 -4.10 4.34
N ILE A 196 -22.32 -3.06 5.13
CA ILE A 196 -23.06 -3.21 6.40
C ILE A 196 -24.45 -3.80 6.16
N ARG A 197 -25.19 -3.29 5.17
CA ARG A 197 -26.56 -3.75 4.85
C ARG A 197 -26.62 -5.19 4.36
N ARG A 198 -25.54 -5.71 3.76
CA ARG A 198 -25.44 -7.09 3.28
C ARG A 198 -25.03 -8.07 4.37
N PHE A 199 -24.52 -7.58 5.51
CA PHE A 199 -24.04 -8.42 6.60
C PHE A 199 -25.10 -8.54 7.71
N PRO A 200 -25.27 -9.71 8.36
CA PRO A 200 -26.28 -9.91 9.39
C PRO A 200 -25.94 -9.07 10.63
N ALA A 201 -26.88 -8.24 11.08
CA ALA A 201 -26.65 -7.29 12.16
C ALA A 201 -26.34 -8.00 13.49
N GLU A 202 -26.95 -9.16 13.72
CA GLU A 202 -26.76 -10.02 14.89
C GLU A 202 -25.36 -10.62 15.00
N ALA A 203 -24.62 -10.66 13.88
CA ALA A 203 -23.24 -11.16 13.82
C ALA A 203 -22.20 -10.02 13.91
N ILE A 204 -22.61 -8.80 14.25
CA ILE A 204 -21.75 -7.64 14.42
C ILE A 204 -21.67 -7.26 15.90
N TYR A 205 -20.49 -7.39 16.48
CA TYR A 205 -20.21 -7.05 17.86
C TYR A 205 -19.38 -5.76 17.91
N VAL A 206 -19.95 -4.72 18.50
CA VAL A 206 -19.30 -3.42 18.65
C VAL A 206 -18.87 -3.20 20.10
N GLY A 207 -17.59 -2.91 20.32
CA GLY A 207 -17.07 -2.57 21.64
C GLY A 207 -15.63 -3.01 21.87
N ARG A 208 -15.25 -3.16 23.13
CA ARG A 208 -13.99 -3.81 23.50
C ARG A 208 -14.18 -5.32 23.48
N HIS A 209 -13.20 -6.02 22.92
CA HIS A 209 -13.19 -7.48 22.85
C HIS A 209 -11.85 -7.98 23.39
N ASN A 210 -11.87 -9.10 24.10
CA ASN A 210 -10.66 -9.80 24.53
C ASN A 210 -10.30 -10.83 23.46
N ILE A 211 -9.07 -10.77 22.95
CA ILE A 211 -8.61 -11.63 21.86
C ILE A 211 -7.37 -12.35 22.33
N ASP A 212 -7.40 -13.68 22.20
CA ASP A 212 -6.22 -14.52 22.38
C ASP A 212 -5.94 -15.25 21.06
N ALA A 213 -4.87 -14.80 20.39
CA ALA A 213 -4.45 -15.29 19.10
C ALA A 213 -3.90 -16.73 19.18
N ALA A 214 -3.31 -17.12 20.31
CA ALA A 214 -2.71 -18.44 20.48
C ALA A 214 -3.79 -19.53 20.64
N SER A 215 -4.88 -19.20 21.33
CA SER A 215 -6.03 -20.10 21.49
C SER A 215 -7.14 -19.91 20.44
N LEU A 216 -6.99 -18.92 19.54
CA LEU A 216 -7.98 -18.50 18.55
C LEU A 216 -9.34 -18.18 19.21
N THR A 217 -9.31 -17.42 20.31
CA THR A 217 -10.53 -17.04 21.03
C THR A 217 -10.82 -15.54 20.96
N VAL A 218 -12.11 -15.21 20.90
CA VAL A 218 -12.63 -13.86 21.06
C VAL A 218 -13.70 -13.89 22.14
N ASN A 219 -13.54 -13.09 23.19
CA ASN A 219 -14.41 -13.09 24.38
C ASN A 219 -14.63 -14.49 24.98
N GLY A 220 -13.58 -15.33 24.96
CA GLY A 220 -13.63 -16.71 25.45
C GLY A 220 -14.29 -17.72 24.50
N SER A 221 -14.90 -17.27 23.41
CA SER A 221 -15.44 -18.15 22.36
C SER A 221 -14.34 -18.56 21.39
N ARG A 222 -14.22 -19.86 21.13
CA ARG A 222 -13.22 -20.42 20.20
C ARG A 222 -13.65 -20.34 18.74
N TYR A 223 -12.71 -20.03 17.86
CA TYR A 223 -12.83 -19.99 16.42
C TYR A 223 -11.80 -20.90 15.76
N ASP A 224 -12.03 -21.23 14.50
CA ASP A 224 -11.06 -21.97 13.67
C ASP A 224 -10.08 -21.02 12.98
N LEU A 225 -10.51 -19.78 12.71
CA LEU A 225 -9.72 -18.74 12.07
C LEU A 225 -10.02 -17.36 12.66
N LEU A 226 -8.98 -16.54 12.82
CA LEU A 226 -9.09 -15.10 13.07
C LEU A 226 -8.57 -14.33 11.85
N LEU A 227 -9.38 -13.43 11.31
CA LEU A 227 -8.98 -12.54 10.22
C LEU A 227 -8.83 -11.12 10.76
N VAL A 228 -7.62 -10.56 10.70
CA VAL A 228 -7.25 -9.28 11.32
C VAL A 228 -7.26 -8.15 10.29
N PHE A 229 -8.13 -7.16 10.49
CA PHE A 229 -8.29 -5.97 9.65
C PHE A 229 -8.19 -4.68 10.46
N TYR A 230 -7.10 -4.52 11.21
CA TYR A 230 -6.85 -3.35 12.07
C TYR A 230 -6.37 -2.09 11.33
N GLY A 231 -6.45 -2.15 10.00
CA GLY A 231 -6.00 -1.09 9.12
C GLY A 231 -4.52 -1.25 8.79
N TRP A 232 -3.92 -0.13 8.40
CA TRP A 232 -2.70 -0.12 7.63
C TRP A 232 -1.63 0.73 8.30
N GLU A 233 -0.37 0.41 8.02
CA GLU A 233 0.78 1.23 8.36
C GLU A 233 1.67 1.47 7.13
N PRO A 234 2.25 2.68 6.98
CA PRO A 234 3.02 3.05 5.80
C PRO A 234 4.39 2.36 5.75
N CYS A 235 4.81 1.96 4.55
CA CYS A 235 6.07 1.27 4.32
C CYS A 235 7.21 2.27 4.04
N ILE A 236 7.74 2.94 5.08
CA ILE A 236 8.74 4.03 4.91
C ILE A 236 9.97 3.94 5.82
N ALA A 237 10.23 2.79 6.43
CA ALA A 237 11.36 2.60 7.34
C ALA A 237 12.74 2.86 6.67
N PHE A 238 12.87 2.67 5.36
CA PHE A 238 14.11 2.97 4.63
C PHE A 238 14.39 4.48 4.47
N ALA A 239 13.39 5.33 4.74
CA ALA A 239 13.44 6.78 4.57
C ALA A 239 13.53 7.54 5.90
N GLU A 240 13.78 6.87 7.02
CA GLU A 240 13.88 7.49 8.36
C GLU A 240 14.94 8.60 8.42
N SER A 241 16.03 8.47 7.67
CA SER A 241 17.10 9.48 7.57
C SER A 241 16.62 10.85 7.05
N LEU A 242 15.46 10.89 6.38
CA LEU A 242 14.87 12.11 5.83
C LEU A 242 14.01 12.86 6.85
N SER A 243 13.80 12.31 8.05
CA SER A 243 13.04 12.94 9.15
C SER A 243 11.69 13.52 8.72
N LEU A 244 10.95 12.77 7.88
CA LEU A 244 9.69 13.22 7.32
C LEU A 244 8.62 13.40 8.40
N ARG A 245 7.89 14.54 8.36
CA ARG A 245 6.72 14.76 9.22
C ARG A 245 5.66 13.70 8.94
N ARG A 246 5.04 13.20 10.01
CA ARG A 246 3.98 12.19 9.94
C ARG A 246 2.68 12.72 10.53
N THR A 247 1.57 12.22 10.01
CA THR A 247 0.25 12.42 10.61
C THR A 247 0.16 11.66 11.95
N PRO A 248 -0.83 11.95 12.82
CA PRO A 248 -1.04 11.19 14.06
C PRO A 248 -1.24 9.68 13.86
N ARG A 249 -1.59 9.24 12.64
CA ARG A 249 -1.76 7.82 12.29
C ARG A 249 -0.48 7.18 11.73
N GLY A 250 0.58 7.96 11.56
CA GLY A 250 1.90 7.51 11.12
C GLY A 250 2.21 7.68 9.63
N PHE A 251 1.24 8.12 8.82
CA PHE A 251 1.40 8.35 7.37
C PHE A 251 2.24 9.58 7.06
N VAL A 252 2.91 9.61 5.90
CA VAL A 252 3.74 10.76 5.50
C VAL A 252 2.86 11.98 5.26
N ALA A 253 3.09 13.05 6.02
CA ALA A 253 2.35 14.30 5.83
C ALA A 253 2.86 15.02 4.58
N THR A 254 1.95 15.44 3.71
CA THR A 254 2.27 16.12 2.46
C THR A 254 1.41 17.36 2.25
N ASP A 255 1.92 18.28 1.45
CA ASP A 255 1.15 19.42 0.95
C ASP A 255 0.01 18.93 0.04
N ALA A 256 -1.21 19.45 0.26
CA ALA A 256 -2.40 18.97 -0.42
C ALA A 256 -2.38 19.21 -1.95
N ALA A 257 -1.74 20.28 -2.42
CA ALA A 257 -1.73 20.63 -3.84
C ALA A 257 -0.58 19.96 -4.62
N THR A 258 0.54 19.68 -3.97
CA THR A 258 1.78 19.27 -4.64
C THR A 258 2.26 17.86 -4.29
N ALA A 259 1.69 17.25 -3.25
CA ALA A 259 2.17 15.99 -2.67
C ALA A 259 3.62 16.02 -2.12
N GLN A 260 4.20 17.22 -1.99
CA GLN A 260 5.53 17.39 -1.42
C GLN A 260 5.51 17.11 0.09
N ALA A 261 6.48 16.33 0.56
CA ALA A 261 6.68 16.04 1.98
C ALA A 261 7.46 17.19 2.66
N SER A 262 7.73 17.04 3.96
CA SER A 262 8.46 18.07 4.73
C SER A 262 9.93 18.23 4.33
N CYS A 263 10.48 17.29 3.55
CA CYS A 263 11.83 17.35 3.01
C CYS A 263 11.76 17.85 1.55
N PRO A 264 12.40 18.97 1.19
CA PRO A 264 12.41 19.49 -0.18
C PRO A 264 12.90 18.43 -1.19
N GLY A 265 12.31 18.41 -2.38
CA GLY A 265 12.56 17.38 -3.40
C GLY A 265 12.00 15.97 -3.09
N VAL A 266 11.37 15.75 -1.93
CA VAL A 266 10.70 14.49 -1.57
C VAL A 266 9.19 14.65 -1.70
N TYR A 267 8.55 13.71 -2.41
CA TYR A 267 7.11 13.62 -2.60
C TYR A 267 6.61 12.30 -2.04
N ALA A 268 5.38 12.25 -1.56
CA ALA A 268 4.75 11.00 -1.11
C ALA A 268 3.30 10.90 -1.63
N ILE A 269 2.99 9.79 -2.28
CA ILE A 269 1.75 9.61 -3.06
C ILE A 269 1.10 8.26 -2.82
N GLY A 270 -0.23 8.21 -2.98
CA GLY A 270 -1.00 7.00 -2.70
C GLY A 270 -1.09 6.72 -1.19
N GLU A 271 -1.25 5.45 -0.85
CA GLU A 271 -1.63 5.06 0.51
C GLU A 271 -0.59 5.41 1.58
N VAL A 272 0.69 5.50 1.22
CA VAL A 272 1.77 5.86 2.15
C VAL A 272 1.61 7.26 2.76
N ALA A 273 0.95 8.16 2.02
CA ALA A 273 0.66 9.52 2.44
C ALA A 273 -0.79 9.70 2.93
N GLN A 274 -1.68 8.74 2.60
CA GLN A 274 -3.10 8.74 2.95
C GLN A 274 -3.79 10.09 2.70
N ARG A 275 -3.55 10.67 1.52
CA ARG A 275 -3.97 12.05 1.17
C ARG A 275 -5.49 12.17 1.03
N MET A 276 -6.13 11.15 0.44
CA MET A 276 -7.58 11.03 0.26
C MET A 276 -8.04 9.58 0.49
N HIS A 277 -9.31 9.26 0.19
CA HIS A 277 -9.82 7.90 0.26
C HIS A 277 -8.91 6.94 -0.52
N PRO A 278 -8.38 5.86 0.11
CA PRO A 278 -7.42 4.98 -0.53
C PRO A 278 -8.11 4.07 -1.53
N CYS A 279 -7.91 4.32 -2.82
CA CYS A 279 -8.32 3.42 -3.90
C CYS A 279 -7.36 3.56 -5.09
N VAL A 280 -7.50 2.71 -6.10
CA VAL A 280 -6.67 2.76 -7.32
C VAL A 280 -6.76 4.14 -7.98
N VAL A 281 -7.97 4.69 -8.11
CA VAL A 281 -8.20 5.96 -8.83
C VAL A 281 -7.54 7.14 -8.13
N THR A 282 -7.67 7.25 -6.80
CA THR A 282 -7.01 8.33 -6.04
C THR A 282 -5.49 8.17 -6.04
N ALA A 283 -4.98 6.93 -5.99
CA ALA A 283 -3.56 6.64 -6.13
C ALA A 283 -3.02 7.10 -7.50
N LEU A 284 -3.73 6.79 -8.58
CA LEU A 284 -3.38 7.26 -9.94
C LEU A 284 -3.34 8.78 -10.01
N ALA A 285 -4.35 9.46 -9.43
CA ALA A 285 -4.44 10.92 -9.41
C ALA A 285 -3.30 11.58 -8.60
N ASP A 286 -2.91 11.00 -7.47
CA ASP A 286 -1.76 11.46 -6.69
C ASP A 286 -0.47 11.37 -7.52
N GLY A 287 -0.30 10.33 -8.33
CA GLY A 287 0.83 10.19 -9.24
C GLY A 287 0.95 11.36 -10.23
N VAL A 288 -0.18 11.80 -10.81
CA VAL A 288 -0.23 12.99 -11.69
C VAL A 288 0.14 14.25 -10.91
N THR A 289 -0.40 14.38 -9.69
CA THR A 289 -0.17 15.54 -8.81
C THR A 289 1.33 15.72 -8.53
N ALA A 290 2.01 14.66 -8.10
CA ALA A 290 3.44 14.71 -7.86
C ALA A 290 4.23 14.99 -9.15
N ALA A 291 3.88 14.34 -10.27
CA ALA A 291 4.58 14.56 -11.53
C ALA A 291 4.53 16.03 -12.00
N LYS A 292 3.36 16.68 -11.87
CA LYS A 292 3.20 18.11 -12.20
C LYS A 292 3.94 19.02 -11.23
N ALA A 293 3.97 18.69 -9.94
CA ALA A 293 4.74 19.46 -8.97
C ALA A 293 6.25 19.37 -9.23
N ILE A 294 6.74 18.16 -9.53
CA ILE A 294 8.13 17.89 -9.91
C ILE A 294 8.52 18.68 -11.17
N GLN A 295 7.67 18.69 -12.21
CA GLN A 295 7.89 19.49 -13.41
C GLN A 295 8.04 20.98 -13.07
N ALA A 296 7.10 21.55 -12.33
CA ALA A 296 7.12 22.97 -11.98
C ALA A 296 8.32 23.36 -11.10
N GLU A 297 8.81 22.45 -10.27
CA GLU A 297 10.06 22.64 -9.53
C GLU A 297 11.28 22.59 -10.46
N ALA A 298 11.32 21.68 -11.43
CA ALA A 298 12.42 21.56 -12.40
C ALA A 298 12.53 22.80 -13.29
N GLU A 299 11.41 23.29 -13.83
CA GLU A 299 11.36 24.50 -14.67
C GLU A 299 11.83 25.75 -13.91
N ARG A 300 11.48 25.87 -12.62
CA ARG A 300 11.95 26.98 -11.78
C ARG A 300 13.45 26.93 -11.51
N ALA A 301 14.01 25.74 -11.30
CA ALA A 301 15.45 25.57 -11.11
C ALA A 301 16.24 25.98 -12.37
N THR A 302 15.72 25.63 -13.56
CA THR A 302 16.33 26.05 -14.84
C THR A 302 16.23 27.55 -15.07
N ALA A 303 15.13 28.20 -14.68
CA ALA A 303 14.97 29.65 -14.84
C ALA A 303 15.85 30.49 -13.89
N SER A 304 16.35 29.88 -12.81
CA SER A 304 17.22 30.53 -11.81
C SER A 304 18.72 30.31 -12.02
N ALA A 305 19.11 29.49 -12.99
CA ALA A 305 20.50 29.16 -13.34
C ALA A 305 20.98 29.99 -14.53
#